data_AF-X6MFA6-F1
#
_entry.id   AF-X6MFA6-F1
#
_cell.length_a   1.000
_cell.length_b   1.000
_cell.length_c   1.000
_cell.angle_alpha   90.00
_cell.angle_beta   90.00
_cell.angle_gamma   90.00
#
_symmetry.space_group_name_H-M   'P 1'
#
loop_
_entity.id
_entity.type
_entity.pdbx_description
1 polymer ?
#
loop_
_entity_poly.entity_id
_entity_poly.type
_entity_poly.pdbx_seq_one_letter_code
_entity_poly.pdbx_strand_id
1 'polypeptide(L)'
;MIVAEHNVFKGLSVALFNQKTLTHGIDYVLEKINVKDDSIDTSKLKKMYDEFNIKYRQFVQNNLDKIKNDPKQLSVFANNARIYASDIKQIPGNERWDPSVRHNIPEVMANIFALWTLQHVQYYHDAQRC
;
A
#
# COMPACT_ATOMS: atom_id res chain seq x y z
N MET A 1 -15.47 16.77 -5.64
CA MET A 1 -15.53 15.93 -6.87
C MET A 1 -16.67 14.96 -6.63
N ILE A 2 -17.77 15.07 -7.38
CA ILE A 2 -19.05 14.36 -7.11
C ILE A 2 -18.85 12.85 -6.87
N VAL A 3 -17.87 12.24 -7.54
CA VAL A 3 -17.52 10.81 -7.43
C VAL A 3 -17.03 10.41 -6.03
N ALA A 4 -16.36 11.29 -5.28
CA ALA A 4 -15.85 10.98 -3.94
C ALA A 4 -16.89 11.17 -2.82
N GLU A 5 -17.98 11.88 -3.10
CA GLU A 5 -18.96 12.33 -2.11
C GLU A 5 -20.17 11.38 -2.01
N HIS A 6 -20.38 10.51 -3.00
CA HIS A 6 -21.49 9.56 -3.02
C HIS A 6 -21.02 8.10 -3.01
N ASN A 7 -21.50 7.32 -2.04
CA ASN A 7 -21.19 5.91 -1.87
C ASN A 7 -21.47 5.04 -3.12
N VAL A 8 -22.41 5.45 -3.98
CA VAL A 8 -22.74 4.75 -5.23
C VAL A 8 -21.56 4.70 -6.22
N PHE A 9 -20.63 5.65 -6.15
CA PHE A 9 -19.45 5.70 -7.02
C PHE A 9 -18.20 5.10 -6.40
N LYS A 10 -18.32 4.41 -5.25
CA LYS A 10 -17.17 3.83 -4.57
C LYS A 10 -16.53 2.70 -5.39
N GLY A 11 -17.33 1.86 -6.04
CA GLY A 11 -16.83 0.83 -6.96
C GLY A 11 -16.07 1.42 -8.16
N LEU A 12 -16.60 2.47 -8.78
CA LEU A 12 -15.94 3.21 -9.87
C LEU A 12 -14.62 3.84 -9.40
N SER A 13 -14.60 4.42 -8.20
CA SER A 13 -13.38 4.99 -7.62
C SER A 13 -12.29 3.95 -7.42
N VAL A 14 -12.66 2.75 -6.94
CA VAL A 14 -11.75 1.60 -6.80
C VAL A 14 -11.25 1.12 -8.16
N ALA A 15 -12.12 1.05 -9.18
CA ALA A 15 -11.75 0.66 -10.54
C ALA A 15 -10.71 1.61 -11.14
N LEU A 16 -10.96 2.92 -11.08
CA LEU A 16 -10.05 3.96 -11.58
C LEU A 16 -8.70 3.93 -10.86
N PHE A 17 -8.70 3.70 -9.54
CA PHE A 17 -7.47 3.53 -8.78
C PHE A 17 -6.67 2.31 -9.26
N ASN A 18 -7.33 1.16 -9.43
CA ASN A 18 -6.69 -0.07 -9.90
C ASN A 18 -6.11 0.08 -11.30
N GLN A 19 -6.85 0.70 -12.23
CA GLN A 19 -6.40 0.93 -13.60
C GLN A 19 -5.14 1.81 -13.67
N LYS A 20 -5.12 2.91 -12.90
CA LYS A 20 -3.94 3.79 -12.81
C LYS A 20 -2.72 3.04 -12.26
N THR A 21 -2.91 2.24 -11.22
CA THR A 21 -1.84 1.48 -10.58
C THR A 21 -1.28 0.38 -11.50
N LEU A 22 -2.12 -0.25 -12.32
CA LEU A 22 -1.69 -1.23 -13.32
C LEU A 22 -0.87 -0.60 -14.46
N THR A 23 -1.19 0.64 -14.84
CA THR A 23 -0.53 1.33 -15.96
C THR A 23 0.88 1.81 -15.59
N HIS A 24 1.11 2.12 -14.32
CA HIS A 24 2.38 2.68 -13.82
C HIS A 24 2.97 1.83 -12.69
N GLY A 25 3.30 0.58 -13.00
CA GLY A 25 3.94 -0.35 -12.07
C GLY A 25 5.39 0.00 -11.72
N ILE A 26 6.01 -0.80 -10.84
CA ILE A 26 7.37 -0.57 -10.36
C ILE A 26 8.40 -0.46 -11.50
N ASP A 27 8.29 -1.28 -12.54
CA ASP A 27 9.27 -1.29 -13.64
C ASP A 27 9.23 0.03 -14.42
N TYR A 28 8.01 0.56 -14.67
CA TYR A 28 7.83 1.87 -15.28
C TYR A 28 8.41 2.99 -14.40
N VAL A 29 8.17 2.94 -13.09
CA VAL A 29 8.71 3.94 -12.15
C VAL A 29 10.24 3.90 -12.13
N LEU A 30 10.85 2.71 -12.08
CA LEU A 30 12.30 2.55 -12.09
C LEU A 30 12.93 3.00 -13.41
N GLU A 31 12.22 2.87 -14.53
CA GLU A 31 12.68 3.38 -15.83
C GLU A 31 12.60 4.91 -15.93
N LYS A 32 11.55 5.51 -15.36
CA LYS A 32 11.27 6.95 -15.50
C LYS A 32 11.78 7.82 -14.36
N ILE A 33 12.29 7.23 -13.28
CA ILE A 33 12.81 7.98 -12.13
C ILE A 33 14.12 8.70 -12.51
N ASN A 34 13.98 9.93 -13.00
CA ASN A 34 15.10 10.82 -13.25
C ASN A 34 15.36 11.66 -12.00
N VAL A 35 16.52 11.47 -11.38
CA VAL A 35 16.94 12.25 -10.22
C VAL A 35 18.02 13.20 -10.66
N LYS A 36 17.77 14.50 -10.51
CA LYS A 36 18.83 15.51 -10.62
C LYS A 36 19.75 15.31 -9.43
N ASP A 37 21.02 15.02 -9.71
CA ASP A 37 22.14 15.10 -8.79
C ASP A 37 22.44 13.90 -7.87
N ASP A 38 21.68 12.81 -7.89
CA ASP A 38 22.03 11.58 -7.15
C ASP A 38 21.69 10.29 -7.91
N SER A 39 22.62 9.32 -7.93
CA SER A 39 22.35 8.00 -8.51
C SER A 39 21.46 7.18 -7.57
N ILE A 40 20.21 6.92 -7.97
CA ILE A 40 19.34 5.99 -7.25
C ILE A 40 19.76 4.54 -7.54
N ASP A 41 19.92 3.76 -6.46
CA ASP A 41 20.03 2.30 -6.55
C ASP A 41 18.64 1.69 -6.85
N THR A 42 18.35 1.57 -8.14
CA THR A 42 17.09 0.99 -8.64
C THR A 42 16.92 -0.48 -8.26
N SER A 43 18.03 -1.22 -8.11
CA SER A 43 18.02 -2.63 -7.67
C SER A 43 17.53 -2.75 -6.24
N LYS A 44 18.06 -1.91 -5.34
CA LYS A 44 17.60 -1.86 -3.95
C LYS A 44 16.14 -1.44 -3.84
N LEU A 45 15.71 -0.47 -4.64
CA LEU A 45 14.31 -0.04 -4.66
C LEU A 45 13.37 -1.15 -5.16
N LYS A 46 13.77 -1.88 -6.22
CA LYS A 46 13.03 -3.04 -6.72
C LYS A 46 12.90 -4.12 -5.63
N LYS A 47 13.99 -4.43 -4.94
CA LYS A 47 13.99 -5.42 -3.85
C LYS A 47 13.05 -5.02 -2.71
N MET A 48 13.09 -3.76 -2.27
CA MET A 48 12.18 -3.26 -1.24
C MET A 48 10.71 -3.33 -1.68
N TYR A 49 10.43 -3.03 -2.95
CA TYR A 49 9.10 -3.18 -3.51
C TYR A 49 8.65 -4.65 -3.53
N ASP A 50 9.53 -5.58 -3.91
CA ASP A 50 9.20 -7.01 -3.96
C ASP A 50 8.93 -7.56 -2.55
N GLU A 51 9.72 -7.16 -1.55
CA GLU A 51 9.47 -7.49 -0.14
C GLU A 51 8.10 -6.98 0.33
N PHE A 52 7.76 -5.73 0.01
CA PHE A 52 6.45 -5.16 0.26
C PHE A 52 5.34 -5.99 -0.41
N ASN A 53 5.48 -6.26 -1.70
CA ASN A 53 4.44 -6.89 -2.51
C ASN A 53 4.17 -8.34 -2.07
N ILE A 54 5.22 -9.09 -1.70
CA ILE A 54 5.08 -10.44 -1.14
C ILE A 54 4.24 -10.39 0.15
N LYS A 55 4.60 -9.52 1.10
CA LYS A 55 3.91 -9.40 2.38
C LYS A 55 2.47 -8.93 2.21
N TYR A 56 2.27 -7.91 1.37
CA TYR A 56 0.94 -7.41 1.02
C TYR A 56 0.03 -8.53 0.50
N ARG A 57 0.50 -9.31 -0.48
CA ARG A 57 -0.29 -10.40 -1.06
C ARG A 57 -0.60 -11.49 -0.03
N GLN A 58 0.37 -11.85 0.82
CA GLN A 58 0.18 -12.80 1.91
C GLN A 58 -0.87 -12.29 2.91
N PHE A 59 -0.80 -11.02 3.32
CA PHE A 59 -1.75 -10.42 4.25
C PHE A 59 -3.17 -10.42 3.70
N VAL A 60 -3.35 -10.06 2.43
CA VAL A 60 -4.67 -10.12 1.78
C VAL A 60 -5.17 -11.55 1.76
N GLN A 61 -4.41 -12.48 1.18
CA GLN A 61 -4.83 -13.88 1.02
C GLN A 61 -5.20 -14.54 2.34
N ASN A 62 -4.41 -14.34 3.40
CA ASN A 62 -4.61 -14.99 4.69
C ASN A 62 -5.78 -14.41 5.50
N ASN A 63 -6.37 -13.30 5.08
CA ASN A 63 -7.38 -12.57 5.86
C ASN A 63 -8.67 -12.24 5.10
N LEU A 64 -8.77 -12.55 3.80
CA LEU A 64 -9.98 -12.37 3.00
C LEU A 64 -11.21 -12.99 3.66
N ASP A 65 -11.16 -14.28 4.00
CA ASP A 65 -12.30 -14.98 4.61
C ASP A 65 -12.55 -14.54 6.05
N LYS A 66 -11.48 -14.25 6.80
CA LYS A 66 -11.57 -13.84 8.20
C LYS A 66 -12.33 -12.52 8.35
N ILE A 67 -12.06 -11.57 7.46
CA ILE A 67 -12.67 -10.23 7.51
C ILE A 67 -14.11 -10.25 7.02
N LYS A 68 -14.43 -11.14 6.07
CA LYS A 68 -15.82 -11.38 5.66
C LYS A 68 -16.68 -11.83 6.83
N ASN A 69 -16.12 -12.64 7.73
CA ASN A 69 -16.81 -13.17 8.90
C ASN A 69 -16.75 -12.22 10.12
N ASP A 70 -15.64 -11.51 10.31
CA ASP A 70 -15.44 -10.54 11.39
C ASP A 70 -14.68 -9.31 10.90
N PRO A 71 -15.39 -8.23 10.51
CA PRO A 71 -14.75 -6.98 10.06
C PRO A 71 -13.85 -6.32 11.11
N LYS A 72 -13.98 -6.65 12.41
CA LYS A 72 -13.11 -6.08 13.46
C LYS A 72 -11.66 -6.51 13.32
N GLN A 73 -11.41 -7.63 12.63
CA GLN A 73 -10.06 -8.12 12.30
C GLN A 73 -9.24 -7.11 11.48
N LEU A 74 -9.90 -6.17 10.78
CA LEU A 74 -9.21 -5.10 10.06
C LEU A 74 -8.34 -4.22 10.97
N SER A 75 -8.71 -4.09 12.25
CA SER A 75 -7.95 -3.28 13.22
C SER A 75 -6.51 -3.77 13.44
N VAL A 76 -6.24 -5.06 13.21
CA VAL A 76 -4.90 -5.65 13.34
C VAL A 76 -3.92 -4.96 12.40
N PHE A 77 -4.30 -4.67 11.16
CA PHE A 77 -3.42 -4.02 10.19
C PHE A 77 -3.11 -2.57 10.59
N ALA A 78 -4.11 -1.83 11.10
CA ALA A 78 -3.89 -0.47 11.58
C ALA A 78 -2.96 -0.45 12.81
N ASN A 79 -3.12 -1.41 13.73
CA ASN A 79 -2.27 -1.54 14.90
C ASN A 79 -0.84 -1.93 14.53
N ASN A 80 -0.67 -2.92 13.65
CA ASN A 80 0.64 -3.34 13.15
C ASN A 80 1.36 -2.20 12.44
N ALA A 81 0.68 -1.49 11.53
CA ALA A 81 1.25 -0.32 10.85
C ALA A 81 1.73 0.74 11.87
N ARG A 82 0.95 0.98 12.94
CA ARG A 82 1.34 1.90 14.01
C ARG A 82 2.56 1.42 14.79
N ILE A 83 2.66 0.13 15.11
CA ILE A 83 3.81 -0.46 15.80
C ILE A 83 5.07 -0.24 14.97
N TYR A 84 5.06 -0.70 13.71
CA TYR A 84 6.22 -0.56 12.82
C TYR A 84 6.56 0.90 12.51
N ALA A 85 5.57 1.81 12.48
CA ALA A 85 5.81 3.24 12.33
C ALA A 85 6.29 3.92 13.62
N SER A 86 5.95 3.39 14.80
CA SER A 86 6.41 3.95 16.07
C SER A 86 7.90 3.72 16.32
N ASP A 87 8.46 2.69 15.68
CA ASP A 87 9.91 2.49 15.55
C ASP A 87 10.56 3.52 14.60
N ILE A 88 9.77 4.34 13.91
CA ILE A 88 10.16 5.39 12.96
C ILE A 88 9.80 6.77 13.53
N LYS A 89 10.11 7.05 14.81
CA LYS A 89 9.94 8.40 15.37
C LYS A 89 10.86 9.39 14.67
N GLN A 90 10.28 10.31 13.89
CA GLN A 90 10.99 11.37 13.18
C GLN A 90 10.74 12.72 13.87
N ILE A 91 11.78 13.55 13.95
CA ILE A 91 11.63 14.95 14.37
C ILE A 91 11.51 15.77 13.09
N PRO A 92 10.44 16.57 12.90
CA PRO A 92 10.30 17.43 11.73
C PRO A 92 11.51 18.35 11.57
N GLY A 93 12.11 18.38 10.38
CA GLY A 93 13.32 19.15 10.07
C GLY A 93 14.64 18.51 10.55
N ASN A 94 14.57 17.33 11.17
CA ASN A 94 15.73 16.51 11.54
C ASN A 94 15.41 15.03 11.28
N GLU A 95 14.81 14.75 10.13
CA GLU A 95 14.43 13.41 9.74
C GLU A 95 15.67 12.54 9.50
N ARG A 96 15.72 11.38 10.16
CA ARG A 96 16.77 10.38 10.02
C ARG A 96 16.26 9.20 9.21
N TRP A 97 16.76 9.08 7.99
CA TRP A 97 16.53 7.93 7.11
C TRP A 97 17.63 6.88 7.26
N ASP A 98 17.87 6.44 8.50
CA ASP A 98 18.85 5.41 8.76
C ASP A 98 18.39 4.03 8.23
N PRO A 99 19.29 3.02 8.18
CA PRO A 99 18.92 1.68 7.71
C PRO A 99 17.80 1.01 8.51
N SER A 100 17.68 1.30 9.82
CA SER A 100 16.66 0.71 10.70
C SER A 100 15.26 1.20 10.29
N VAL A 101 15.12 2.51 10.09
CA VAL A 101 13.89 3.13 9.58
C VAL A 101 13.51 2.55 8.22
N ARG A 102 14.47 2.43 7.30
CA ARG A 102 14.23 1.93 5.95
C ARG A 102 13.84 0.45 5.92
N HIS A 103 14.34 -0.35 6.85
CA HIS A 103 14.02 -1.77 6.96
C HIS A 103 12.54 -2.02 7.27
N ASN A 104 11.88 -1.12 8.00
CA ASN A 104 10.48 -1.27 8.38
C ASN A 104 9.49 -0.79 7.31
N ILE A 105 9.94 -0.03 6.30
CA ILE A 105 9.08 0.54 5.26
C ILE A 105 8.22 -0.53 4.55
N PRO A 106 8.78 -1.67 4.07
CA PRO A 106 7.98 -2.68 3.39
C PRO A 106 6.84 -3.23 4.27
N GLU A 107 7.09 -3.37 5.58
CA GLU A 107 6.13 -3.89 6.55
C GLU A 107 4.98 -2.91 6.82
N VAL A 108 5.32 -1.63 7.04
CA VAL A 108 4.34 -0.55 7.22
C VAL A 108 3.45 -0.45 5.98
N MET A 109 4.07 -0.40 4.79
CA MET A 109 3.35 -0.30 3.53
C MET A 109 2.46 -1.52 3.29
N ALA A 110 2.93 -2.74 3.57
CA ALA A 110 2.14 -3.95 3.39
C ALA A 110 0.89 -3.93 4.27
N ASN A 111 1.00 -3.53 5.54
CA ASN A 111 -0.15 -3.42 6.44
C ASN A 111 -1.15 -2.34 5.99
N ILE A 112 -0.67 -1.17 5.55
CA ILE A 112 -1.54 -0.08 5.06
C ILE A 112 -2.29 -0.52 3.80
N PHE A 113 -1.60 -1.11 2.82
CA PHE A 113 -2.23 -1.53 1.57
C PHE A 113 -3.15 -2.75 1.75
N ALA A 114 -2.81 -3.67 2.65
CA ALA A 114 -3.69 -4.78 3.01
C ALA A 114 -4.97 -4.27 3.68
N LEU A 115 -4.85 -3.34 4.64
CA LEU A 115 -6.01 -2.68 5.26
C LEU A 115 -6.92 -2.04 4.21
N TRP A 116 -6.35 -1.22 3.33
CA TRP A 116 -7.11 -0.57 2.28
C TRP A 116 -7.80 -1.59 1.36
N THR A 117 -7.07 -2.60 0.90
CA THR A 117 -7.61 -3.63 -0.01
C THR A 117 -8.77 -4.38 0.65
N LEU A 118 -8.58 -4.85 1.88
CA LEU A 118 -9.56 -5.67 2.58
C LEU A 118 -10.80 -4.86 3.02
N GLN A 119 -10.66 -3.56 3.28
CA GLN A 119 -11.79 -2.65 3.48
C GLN A 119 -12.67 -2.48 2.23
N HIS A 120 -12.09 -2.67 1.04
CA HIS A 120 -12.75 -2.44 -0.24
C HIS A 120 -13.09 -3.72 -1.00
N VAL A 121 -12.82 -4.90 -0.44
CA VAL A 121 -13.01 -6.19 -1.12
C VAL A 121 -14.44 -6.41 -1.62
N GLN A 122 -15.44 -5.90 -0.91
CA GLN A 122 -16.85 -6.00 -1.32
C GLN A 122 -17.14 -5.33 -2.67
N TYR A 123 -16.33 -4.35 -3.08
CA TYR A 123 -16.46 -3.64 -4.36
C TYR A 123 -15.65 -4.28 -5.49
N TYR A 124 -15.00 -5.42 -5.26
CA TYR A 124 -14.13 -6.07 -6.25
C TYR A 124 -14.87 -6.38 -7.56
N HIS A 125 -16.08 -6.95 -7.46
CA HIS A 125 -16.90 -7.27 -8.63
C HIS A 125 -17.42 -6.02 -9.35
N ASP A 126 -17.75 -4.96 -8.61
CA ASP A 126 -18.16 -3.69 -9.20
C ASP A 126 -17.00 -3.03 -9.95
N ALA A 127 -15.77 -3.19 -9.44
CA ALA A 127 -14.56 -2.67 -10.04
C ALA A 127 -14.11 -3.43 -11.30
N GLN A 128 -14.56 -4.67 -11.53
CA GLN A 128 -14.29 -5.45 -12.75
C GLN A 128 -15.26 -5.17 -13.89
N ARG A 129 -16.43 -4.60 -13.59
CA ARG A 129 -17.51 -4.34 -14.56
C ARG A 129 -17.49 -2.93 -15.13
N CYS A 130 -16.53 -2.10 -14.69
CA CYS A 130 -16.32 -0.73 -15.13
C CYS A 130 -15.19 -0.66 -16.15
#